data_AF-A0A3D4A8X3-F1
#
_entry.id   AF-A0A3D4A8X3-F1
#
_cell.length_a   1.000
_cell.length_b   1.000
_cell.length_c   1.000
_cell.angle_alpha   90.00
_cell.angle_beta   90.00
_cell.angle_gamma   90.00
#
_symmetry.space_group_name_H-M   'P 1'
#
loop_
_entity.id
_entity.type
_entity.pdbx_description
1 polymer ?
#
loop_
_entity_poly.entity_id
_entity_poly.type
_entity_poly.pdbx_seq_one_letter_code
_entity_poly.pdbx_strand_id
1 'polypeptide(L)'
;FDEIFAGRPEDVTEENMQPRLRAMTLMSLSNKFGHLLLTTGNKSELAVGYCTIYGDMAGGLAVISDVPKTMVYELARWINSDYASRAGRDREIIPRSTIEKPPSAELKPN
;
A
#
# COMPACT_ATOMS: atom_id res chain seq x y z
N PHE A 1 -15.89 -19.28 0.69
CA PHE A 1 -15.01 -20.16 1.49
C PHE A 1 -15.76 -20.78 2.66
N ASP A 2 -17.05 -20.50 2.76
CA ASP A 2 -17.91 -20.69 3.93
C ASP A 2 -18.08 -22.17 4.27
N GLU A 3 -18.17 -23.04 3.26
CA GLU A 3 -18.18 -24.50 3.45
C GLU A 3 -16.83 -25.05 3.91
N ILE A 4 -15.72 -24.49 3.41
CA ILE A 4 -14.35 -24.94 3.73
C ILE A 4 -13.96 -24.50 5.14
N PHE A 5 -14.40 -23.32 5.58
CA PHE A 5 -14.13 -22.76 6.90
C PHE A 5 -15.24 -23.03 7.91
N ALA A 6 -16.18 -23.93 7.59
CA ALA A 6 -17.32 -24.22 8.45
C ALA A 6 -16.90 -24.57 9.90
N GLY A 7 -17.52 -23.89 10.87
CA GLY A 7 -17.24 -24.07 12.29
C GLY A 7 -15.98 -23.36 12.80
N ARG A 8 -15.34 -22.51 11.99
CA ARG A 8 -14.26 -21.61 12.41
C ARG A 8 -14.72 -20.15 12.36
N PRO A 9 -14.39 -19.32 13.37
CA PRO A 9 -14.61 -17.88 13.27
C PRO A 9 -13.67 -17.26 12.23
N GLU A 10 -14.07 -16.15 11.63
CA GLU A 10 -13.18 -15.33 10.80
C GLU A 10 -11.98 -14.85 11.62
N ASP A 11 -10.81 -14.87 10.99
CA ASP A 11 -9.57 -14.41 11.59
C ASP A 11 -8.66 -13.71 10.56
N VAL A 12 -7.36 -13.64 10.86
CA VAL A 12 -6.36 -13.04 9.96
C VAL A 12 -6.27 -13.76 8.61
N THR A 13 -6.84 -14.96 8.48
CA THR A 13 -6.89 -15.73 7.24
C THR A 13 -7.67 -14.98 6.17
N GLU A 14 -8.91 -14.61 6.45
CA GLU A 14 -9.79 -13.88 5.55
C GLU A 14 -9.23 -12.48 5.24
N GLU A 15 -8.70 -11.80 6.25
CA GLU A 15 -8.04 -10.50 6.09
C GLU A 15 -6.85 -10.63 5.11
N ASN A 16 -5.98 -11.63 5.28
CA ASN A 16 -4.80 -11.85 4.44
C ASN A 16 -5.14 -12.36 3.02
N MET A 17 -6.31 -12.97 2.80
CA MET A 17 -6.72 -13.39 1.46
C MET A 17 -6.88 -12.19 0.52
N GLN A 18 -7.43 -11.08 1.01
CA GLN A 18 -7.69 -9.89 0.21
C GLN A 18 -6.41 -9.29 -0.44
N PRO A 19 -5.34 -8.94 0.31
CA PRO A 19 -4.11 -8.42 -0.30
C PRO A 19 -3.41 -9.46 -1.19
N ARG A 20 -3.50 -10.77 -0.90
CA ARG A 20 -2.95 -11.82 -1.78
C ARG A 20 -3.68 -11.89 -3.13
N LEU A 21 -5.01 -11.76 -3.12
CA LEU A 21 -5.79 -11.70 -4.36
C LEU A 21 -5.49 -10.42 -5.16
N ARG A 22 -5.30 -9.28 -4.49
CA ARG A 22 -4.86 -8.02 -5.13
C ARG A 22 -3.49 -8.19 -5.78
N ALA A 23 -2.53 -8.79 -5.07
CA ALA A 23 -1.20 -9.08 -5.57
C ALA A 23 -1.22 -9.96 -6.83
N MET A 24 -1.94 -11.08 -6.78
CA MET A 24 -2.09 -11.99 -7.92
C MET A 24 -2.69 -11.28 -9.14
N THR A 25 -3.69 -10.43 -8.93
CA THR A 25 -4.32 -9.64 -9.99
C THR A 25 -3.31 -8.67 -10.61
N LEU A 26 -2.64 -7.87 -9.80
CA LEU A 26 -1.68 -6.86 -10.27
C LEU A 26 -0.46 -7.49 -10.96
N MET A 27 0.07 -8.59 -10.42
CA MET A 27 1.16 -9.36 -11.04
C MET A 27 0.74 -9.92 -12.41
N SER A 28 -0.51 -10.39 -12.53
CA SER A 28 -1.04 -10.89 -13.81
C SER A 28 -1.12 -9.77 -14.86
N LEU A 29 -1.56 -8.56 -14.46
CA LEU A 29 -1.55 -7.39 -15.32
C LEU A 29 -0.12 -6.97 -15.70
N SER A 30 0.81 -6.96 -14.74
CA SER A 30 2.23 -6.68 -14.94
C SER A 30 2.82 -7.58 -16.03
N ASN A 31 2.59 -8.89 -15.93
CA ASN A 31 3.05 -9.87 -16.90
C ASN A 31 2.38 -9.69 -18.27
N LYS A 32 1.06 -9.45 -18.30
CA LYS A 32 0.30 -9.33 -19.55
C LYS A 32 0.72 -8.10 -20.37
N PHE A 33 1.04 -7.00 -19.71
CA PHE A 33 1.32 -5.71 -20.35
C PHE A 33 2.82 -5.33 -20.33
N GLY A 34 3.69 -6.18 -19.79
CA GLY A 34 5.12 -5.91 -19.70
C GLY A 34 5.47 -4.73 -18.79
N HIS A 35 4.65 -4.49 -17.76
CA HIS A 35 4.88 -3.43 -16.77
C HIS A 35 5.70 -3.94 -15.59
N LEU A 36 6.28 -3.03 -14.82
CA LEU A 36 6.89 -3.31 -13.53
C LEU A 36 5.90 -2.98 -12.42
N LEU A 37 5.47 -3.98 -11.65
CA LEU A 37 4.65 -3.74 -10.46
C LEU A 37 5.50 -3.13 -9.34
N LEU A 38 5.07 -1.97 -8.84
CA LEU A 38 5.68 -1.28 -7.71
C LEU A 38 4.94 -1.64 -6.42
N THR A 39 5.68 -1.83 -5.34
CA THR A 39 5.11 -2.00 -3.99
C THR A 39 5.25 -0.72 -3.19
N THR A 40 4.34 -0.54 -2.22
CA THR A 40 4.20 0.71 -1.45
C THR A 40 4.66 0.58 0.00
N GLY A 41 5.25 -0.57 0.37
CA GLY A 41 5.76 -0.79 1.73
C GLY A 41 6.91 0.16 2.05
N ASN A 42 6.79 0.88 3.16
CA ASN A 42 7.84 1.78 3.65
C ASN A 42 8.68 1.13 4.77
N LYS A 43 9.80 1.76 5.15
CA LYS A 43 10.76 1.19 6.11
C LYS A 43 10.12 0.83 7.44
N SER A 44 9.19 1.63 7.94
CA SER A 44 8.54 1.39 9.22
C SER A 44 7.62 0.17 9.17
N GLU A 45 6.89 -0.05 8.06
CA GLU A 45 6.02 -1.22 7.86
C GLU A 45 6.86 -2.49 7.74
N LEU A 46 7.94 -2.45 6.95
CA LEU A 46 8.85 -3.57 6.75
C LEU A 46 9.60 -3.95 8.03
N ALA A 47 10.05 -2.96 8.80
CA ALA A 47 10.83 -3.19 10.02
C ALA A 47 10.05 -3.94 11.12
N VAL A 48 8.73 -3.78 11.17
CA VAL A 48 7.86 -4.45 12.15
C VAL A 48 7.05 -5.60 11.56
N GLY A 49 7.20 -5.88 10.26
CA GLY A 49 6.43 -6.90 9.56
C GLY A 49 4.94 -6.57 9.42
N TYR A 50 4.56 -5.28 9.39
CA TYR A 50 3.17 -4.85 9.20
C TYR A 50 2.78 -4.92 7.72
N CYS A 51 2.65 -6.15 7.23
CA CYS A 51 2.39 -6.46 5.83
C CYS A 51 1.83 -7.88 5.70
N THR A 52 1.16 -8.18 4.59
CA THR A 52 0.80 -9.55 4.23
C THR A 52 1.85 -10.14 3.30
N ILE A 53 2.47 -11.25 3.71
CA ILE A 53 3.39 -12.01 2.86
C ILE A 53 2.65 -12.47 1.59
N TYR A 54 3.27 -12.22 0.44
CA TYR A 54 2.70 -12.41 -0.91
C TYR A 54 1.46 -11.57 -1.22
N GLY A 55 1.19 -10.55 -0.40
CA GLY A 55 0.17 -9.54 -0.61
C GLY A 55 0.78 -8.23 -1.08
N ASP A 56 0.66 -7.18 -0.27
CA ASP A 56 1.16 -5.83 -0.56
C ASP A 56 2.67 -5.75 -0.84
N MET A 57 3.46 -6.72 -0.37
CA MET A 57 4.89 -6.82 -0.68
C MET A 57 5.19 -7.45 -2.05
N ALA A 58 4.20 -7.96 -2.78
CA ALA A 58 4.42 -8.63 -4.05
C ALA A 58 4.54 -7.62 -5.19
N GLY A 59 5.77 -7.44 -5.70
CA GLY A 59 6.08 -6.63 -6.88
C GLY A 59 7.57 -6.64 -7.18
N GLY A 60 7.97 -6.00 -8.27
CA GLY A 60 9.35 -6.00 -8.73
C GLY A 60 10.24 -4.93 -8.11
N LEU A 61 9.66 -3.85 -7.54
CA LEU A 61 10.43 -2.79 -6.89
C LEU A 61 9.65 -2.10 -5.76
N ALA A 62 10.28 -1.98 -4.59
CA ALA A 62 9.76 -1.26 -3.43
C ALA A 62 10.37 0.14 -3.35
N VAL A 63 9.74 1.11 -4.01
CA VAL A 63 10.30 2.46 -4.27
C VAL A 63 10.62 3.23 -2.99
N ILE A 64 9.85 3.01 -1.93
CA ILE A 64 10.01 3.71 -0.65
C ILE A 64 10.41 2.79 0.51
N SER A 65 10.97 1.62 0.21
CA SER A 65 11.33 0.59 1.21
C SER A 65 12.33 1.06 2.27
N ASP A 66 13.16 2.06 1.97
CA ASP A 66 14.12 2.64 2.93
C ASP A 66 13.66 3.99 3.52
N VAL A 67 12.40 4.39 3.28
CA VAL A 67 11.84 5.65 3.79
C VAL A 67 11.02 5.38 5.05
N PRO A 68 11.36 5.93 6.23
CA PRO A 68 10.53 5.83 7.42
C PRO A 68 9.17 6.51 7.25
N LYS A 69 8.13 6.04 7.94
CA LYS A 69 6.77 6.59 7.83
C LYS A 69 6.71 8.10 8.09
N THR A 70 7.46 8.60 9.07
CA THR A 70 7.57 10.03 9.37
C THR A 70 8.08 10.83 8.17
N MET A 71 9.12 10.32 7.50
CA MET A 71 9.69 10.94 6.31
C MET A 71 8.74 10.86 5.11
N VAL A 72 7.92 9.80 4.98
CA VAL A 72 6.86 9.74 3.96
C VAL A 72 5.88 10.93 4.12
N TYR A 73 5.48 11.24 5.36
CA TYR A 73 4.60 12.39 5.64
C TYR A 73 5.30 13.73 5.36
N GLU A 74 6.57 13.87 5.72
CA GLU A 74 7.36 15.09 5.41
C GLU A 74 7.50 15.28 3.90
N LEU A 75 7.82 14.21 3.17
CA LEU A 75 7.93 14.23 1.72
C LEU A 75 6.60 14.59 1.06
N ALA A 76 5.48 14.06 1.56
CA ALA A 76 4.16 14.40 1.02
C ALA A 76 3.84 15.89 1.19
N ARG A 77 4.17 16.47 2.35
CA ARG A 77 4.00 17.92 2.61
C ARG A 77 4.94 18.77 1.74
N TRP A 78 6.20 18.35 1.58
CA TRP A 78 7.16 19.01 0.71
C TRP A 78 6.75 18.95 -0.77
N ILE A 79 6.18 17.82 -1.21
CA ILE A 79 5.65 17.67 -2.58
C ILE A 79 4.54 18.69 -2.84
N ASN A 80 3.63 18.88 -1.88
CA ASN A 80 2.52 19.83 -2.01
C ASN A 80 2.93 21.30 -1.85
N SER A 81 4.12 21.60 -1.30
CA SER A 81 4.63 22.97 -1.18
C SER A 81 5.63 23.31 -2.29
N ASP A 82 6.90 22.94 -2.10
CA ASP A 82 8.03 23.33 -2.96
C ASP A 82 7.96 22.68 -4.34
N TYR A 83 7.73 21.37 -4.39
CA TYR A 83 7.76 20.65 -5.67
C TYR A 83 6.58 21.04 -6.58
N ALA A 84 5.36 21.16 -6.03
CA ALA A 84 4.19 21.59 -6.79
C ALA A 84 4.39 22.96 -7.44
N SER A 85 4.92 23.92 -6.67
CA SER A 85 5.27 25.25 -7.16
C SER A 85 6.31 25.19 -8.29
N ARG A 86 7.40 24.44 -8.11
CA ARG A 86 8.48 24.30 -9.12
C ARG A 86 8.04 23.57 -10.38
N ALA A 87 7.05 22.68 -10.27
CA ALA A 87 6.47 21.95 -11.40
C ALA A 87 5.38 22.75 -12.14
N GLY A 88 5.14 24.02 -11.78
CA GLY A 88 4.09 24.84 -12.38
C GLY A 88 2.69 24.29 -12.12
N ARG A 89 2.49 23.61 -10.98
CA ARG A 89 1.19 23.04 -10.60
C ARG A 89 0.56 23.89 -9.49
N ASP A 90 -0.54 24.56 -9.81
CA ASP A 90 -1.32 25.37 -8.87
C ASP A 90 -2.27 24.54 -7.97
N ARG A 91 -2.16 23.21 -7.99
CA ARG A 91 -3.06 22.31 -7.26
C ARG A 91 -2.29 21.33 -6.38
N GLU A 92 -2.95 20.89 -5.30
CA GLU A 92 -2.47 19.77 -4.48
C GLU A 92 -2.16 18.55 -5.36
N ILE A 93 -0.94 18.00 -5.21
CA ILE A 93 -0.53 16.78 -5.90
C ILE A 93 -1.00 15.56 -5.11
N ILE A 94 -0.82 15.60 -3.79
CA ILE A 94 -1.27 14.57 -2.85
C ILE A 94 -2.44 15.17 -2.06
N PRO A 95 -3.66 14.65 -2.20
CA PRO A 95 -4.81 15.21 -1.50
C PRO A 95 -4.59 15.27 0.01
N ARG A 96 -4.96 16.38 0.64
CA ARG A 96 -4.88 16.54 2.10
C ARG A 96 -5.54 15.39 2.87
N SER A 97 -6.68 14.88 2.37
CA SER A 97 -7.39 13.74 2.96
C SER A 97 -6.56 12.46 3.00
N THR A 98 -5.63 12.25 2.06
CA THR A 98 -4.70 11.11 2.07
C THR A 98 -3.67 11.22 3.19
N ILE A 99 -3.28 12.45 3.55
CA ILE A 99 -2.26 12.73 4.58
C ILE A 99 -2.89 12.68 5.98
N GLU A 100 -4.12 13.18 6.13
CA GLU A 100 -4.79 13.27 7.43
C GLU A 100 -5.49 11.98 7.86
N LYS A 101 -5.87 11.12 6.90
CA LYS A 101 -6.47 9.83 7.21
C LYS A 101 -5.47 8.97 8.01
N PRO A 102 -5.87 8.39 9.16
CA PRO A 102 -5.01 7.48 9.91
C PRO A 102 -4.60 6.27 9.07
N PRO A 103 -3.36 5.76 9.22
CA PRO A 103 -2.94 4.54 8.54
C PRO A 103 -3.75 3.34 9.03
N SER A 104 -4.34 2.59 8.09
CA SER A 104 -5.09 1.36 8.35
C SER A 104 -5.01 0.44 7.12
N ALA A 105 -5.06 -0.87 7.36
CA ALA A 105 -5.11 -1.88 6.29
C ALA A 105 -6.51 -2.04 5.66
N GLU A 106 -7.56 -1.53 6.32
CA GLU A 106 -8.96 -1.54 5.85
C GLU A 106 -9.43 -2.93 5.36
N LEU A 107 -8.97 -4.00 6.02
CA LEU A 107 -9.30 -5.39 5.65
C LEU A 107 -10.59 -5.91 6.29
N LYS A 108 -11.19 -5.15 7.20
CA LYS A 108 -12.50 -5.46 7.82
C LYS A 108 -13.31 -4.17 8.06
N PRO A 109 -14.65 -4.27 8.18
CA PRO A 109 -15.47 -3.15 8.62
C PRO A 109 -15.02 -2.67 10.01
N ASN A 110 -15.00 -1.35 10.20
CA ASN A 110 -14.73 -0.73 11.50
C ASN A 110 -15.99 -0.73 12.38
#